data_AF-A0A7V5N4X3-F1
#
_entry.id   AF-A0A7V5N4X3-F1
#
_cell.length_a   1.000
_cell.length_b   1.000
_cell.length_c   1.000
_cell.angle_alpha   90.00
_cell.angle_beta   90.00
_cell.angle_gamma   90.00
#
_symmetry.space_group_name_H-M   'P 1'
#
loop_
_entity.id
_entity.type
_entity.pdbx_description
1 polymer ?
#
loop_
_entity_poly.entity_id
_entity_poly.type
_entity_poly.pdbx_seq_one_letter_code
_entity_poly.pdbx_strand_id
1 'polypeptide(L)'
;MDLKFDSIEGDSIQYRLMMIAFAVFAVAGFIATWSVIEKGLWVTGMNNRVPWGLQIVMAIYYIGLSAGSLVISGLYGVFGKQEYKPFARIAVYVAMLFLIAGLLSILTDQGRMDRVFVEPFVYFNLQSMFSINPILYIG
;
A
#
# COMPACT_ATOMS: atom_id res chain seq x y z
N MET A 1 4.82 -32.48 0.25
CA MET A 1 5.97 -31.73 -0.29
C MET A 1 6.58 -30.91 0.83
N ASP A 2 7.80 -31.25 1.23
CA ASP A 2 8.60 -30.42 2.12
C ASP A 2 9.24 -29.31 1.29
N LEU A 3 8.81 -28.08 1.54
CA LEU A 3 9.33 -26.91 0.87
C LEU A 3 10.57 -26.45 1.63
N LYS A 4 11.73 -26.49 0.98
CA LYS A 4 12.97 -25.91 1.49
C LYS A 4 13.12 -24.53 0.86
N PHE A 5 12.95 -23.48 1.64
CA PHE A 5 13.18 -22.11 1.21
C PHE A 5 14.66 -21.81 1.30
N ASP A 6 15.24 -21.26 0.24
CA ASP A 6 16.64 -20.87 0.19
C ASP A 6 16.75 -19.36 -0.09
N SER A 7 17.79 -18.73 0.45
CA SER A 7 18.04 -17.31 0.24
C SER A 7 18.69 -17.07 -1.11
N ILE A 8 18.28 -16.00 -1.80
CA ILE A 8 18.92 -15.58 -3.05
C ILE A 8 20.26 -14.90 -2.70
N GLU A 9 21.37 -15.39 -3.24
CA GLU A 9 22.73 -14.83 -3.01
C GLU A 9 22.92 -13.42 -3.61
N GLY A 10 22.07 -13.05 -4.59
CA GLY A 10 21.99 -11.67 -5.09
C GLY A 10 23.14 -11.24 -6.00
N ASP A 11 23.94 -12.18 -6.49
CA ASP A 11 25.19 -11.84 -7.20
C ASP A 11 25.02 -11.63 -8.71
N SER A 12 23.84 -11.93 -9.26
CA SER A 12 23.60 -11.77 -10.70
C SER A 12 23.46 -10.30 -11.10
N ILE A 13 24.02 -9.95 -12.26
CA ILE A 13 23.92 -8.58 -12.80
C ILE A 13 22.46 -8.17 -13.05
N GLN A 14 21.60 -9.12 -13.45
CA GLN A 14 20.17 -8.89 -13.65
C GLN A 14 19.46 -8.53 -12.34
N TYR A 15 19.80 -9.22 -11.24
CA TYR A 15 19.26 -8.89 -9.92
C TYR A 15 19.65 -7.48 -9.49
N ARG A 16 20.93 -7.12 -9.64
CA ARG A 16 21.41 -5.77 -9.29
C ARG A 16 20.75 -4.68 -10.14
N LEU A 17 20.59 -4.90 -11.44
CA LEU A 17 19.88 -3.97 -12.33
C LEU A 17 18.42 -3.80 -11.90
N MET A 18 17.74 -4.88 -11.56
CA MET A 18 16.36 -4.84 -11.09
C MET A 18 16.23 -4.07 -9.76
N MET A 19 17.16 -4.29 -8.82
CA MET A 19 17.20 -3.55 -7.56
C MET A 19 17.45 -2.05 -7.77
N ILE A 20 18.35 -1.68 -8.67
CA ILE A 20 18.60 -0.28 -9.03
C ILE A 20 17.34 0.33 -9.66
N ALA A 21 16.67 -0.38 -10.56
CA ALA A 21 15.44 0.10 -11.17
C ALA A 21 14.35 0.38 -10.11
N PHE A 22 14.13 -0.55 -9.16
CA PHE A 22 13.18 -0.33 -8.07
C PHE A 22 13.59 0.82 -7.16
N ALA A 23 14.88 0.99 -6.87
CA ALA A 23 15.37 2.13 -6.10
C ALA A 23 15.09 3.47 -6.81
N VAL A 24 15.30 3.53 -8.14
CA VAL A 24 14.99 4.72 -8.94
C VAL A 24 13.49 5.04 -8.88
N PHE A 25 12.62 4.05 -9.02
CA PHE A 25 11.17 4.26 -8.88
C PHE A 25 10.77 4.74 -7.49
N ALA A 26 11.37 4.21 -6.43
CA ALA A 26 11.12 4.65 -5.06
C ALA A 26 11.53 6.12 -4.86
N VAL A 27 12.71 6.51 -5.35
CA VAL A 27 13.18 7.91 -5.29
C VAL A 27 12.28 8.83 -6.11
N ALA A 28 11.88 8.42 -7.32
CA ALA A 28 10.95 9.19 -8.14
C ALA A 28 9.59 9.38 -7.46
N GLY A 29 9.06 8.33 -6.82
CA GLY A 29 7.83 8.42 -6.02
C GLY A 29 7.96 9.39 -4.85
N PHE A 30 9.10 9.37 -4.14
CA PHE A 30 9.37 10.33 -3.05
C PHE A 30 9.41 11.77 -3.55
N ILE A 31 10.11 12.03 -4.66
CA ILE A 31 10.19 13.37 -5.28
C ILE A 31 8.80 13.84 -5.74
N ALA A 32 7.97 12.94 -6.28
CA ALA A 32 6.61 13.26 -6.69
C ALA A 32 5.76 13.67 -5.48
N THR A 33 5.79 12.90 -4.38
CA THR A 33 5.10 13.25 -3.14
C THR A 33 5.56 14.60 -2.59
N TRP A 34 6.87 14.85 -2.58
CA TRP A 34 7.42 16.14 -2.14
C TRP A 34 6.90 17.29 -3.00
N SER A 35 6.87 17.11 -4.31
CA SER A 35 6.36 18.11 -5.26
C SER A 35 4.86 18.42 -5.04
N VAL A 36 4.07 17.40 -4.69
CA VAL A 36 2.63 17.56 -4.38
C VAL A 36 2.43 18.32 -3.08
N ILE A 37 3.26 18.09 -2.07
CA ILE A 37 3.19 18.83 -0.79
C ILE A 37 3.50 20.32 -1.00
N GLU A 38 4.51 20.65 -1.81
CA GLU A 38 4.90 22.05 -2.05
C GLU A 38 3.93 22.80 -2.95
N LYS A 39 3.49 22.18 -4.06
CA LYS A 39 2.68 22.83 -5.09
C LYS A 39 1.18 22.69 -4.84
N GLY A 40 0.78 21.73 -4.00
CA GLY A 40 -0.60 21.38 -3.72
C GLY A 40 -1.15 20.29 -4.63
N LEU A 41 -2.31 19.77 -4.23
CA LEU A 41 -2.97 18.60 -4.83
C LEU A 41 -3.39 18.77 -6.30
N TRP A 42 -3.53 20.01 -6.80
CA TRP A 42 -3.96 20.29 -8.17
C TRP A 42 -2.98 19.75 -9.23
N VAL A 43 -1.70 19.56 -8.87
CA VAL A 43 -0.67 19.00 -9.76
C VAL A 43 -0.99 17.56 -10.19
N THR A 44 -1.82 16.85 -9.42
CA THR A 44 -2.27 15.48 -9.75
C THR A 44 -3.39 15.45 -10.80
N GLY A 45 -3.84 16.62 -11.31
CA GLY A 45 -4.92 16.74 -12.28
C GLY A 45 -6.32 16.77 -11.66
N MET A 46 -6.42 16.80 -10.33
CA MET A 46 -7.69 16.96 -9.61
C MET A 46 -8.26 18.37 -9.81
N ASN A 47 -9.58 18.46 -9.82
CA ASN A 47 -10.32 19.72 -9.94
C ASN A 47 -11.57 19.68 -9.05
N ASN A 48 -12.30 20.79 -8.95
CA ASN A 48 -13.47 20.86 -8.06
C ASN A 48 -14.63 19.90 -8.45
N ARG A 49 -14.65 19.40 -9.69
CA ARG A 49 -15.64 18.39 -10.14
C ARG A 49 -15.18 16.96 -9.85
N VAL A 50 -13.87 16.74 -9.89
CA VAL A 50 -13.23 15.44 -9.63
C VAL A 50 -12.22 15.65 -8.49
N PRO A 51 -12.70 15.65 -7.23
CA PRO A 51 -11.86 15.93 -6.07
C PRO A 51 -10.98 14.75 -5.68
N TRP A 52 -11.28 13.55 -6.17
CA TRP A 52 -10.54 12.32 -5.90
C TRP A 52 -9.90 11.82 -7.18
N GLY A 53 -8.58 11.95 -7.24
CA GLY A 53 -7.76 11.57 -8.37
C GLY A 53 -7.15 10.20 -8.20
N LEU A 54 -5.97 10.03 -8.79
CA LEU A 54 -5.25 8.75 -8.82
C LEU A 54 -4.96 8.21 -7.42
N GLN A 55 -4.74 9.07 -6.44
CA GLN A 55 -4.31 8.66 -5.10
C GLN A 55 -5.36 7.78 -4.38
N ILE A 56 -6.63 8.19 -4.39
CA ILE A 56 -7.71 7.40 -3.78
C ILE A 56 -8.00 6.14 -4.60
N VAL A 57 -7.94 6.22 -5.94
CA VAL A 57 -8.12 5.05 -6.80
C VAL A 57 -7.07 3.98 -6.50
N MET A 58 -5.81 4.38 -6.33
CA MET A 58 -4.71 3.49 -5.95
C MET A 58 -4.89 2.94 -4.53
N ALA A 59 -5.36 3.74 -3.58
CA ALA A 59 -5.63 3.26 -2.22
C ALA A 59 -6.64 2.10 -2.21
N ILE A 60 -7.77 2.26 -2.90
CA ILE A 60 -8.81 1.21 -2.99
C ILE A 60 -8.26 -0.03 -3.71
N TYR A 61 -7.48 0.18 -4.78
CA TYR A 61 -6.83 -0.89 -5.51
C TYR A 61 -5.88 -1.71 -4.63
N TYR A 62 -5.01 -1.05 -3.85
CA TYR A 62 -4.07 -1.74 -2.96
C TYR A 62 -4.77 -2.46 -1.81
N ILE A 63 -5.82 -1.88 -1.22
CA ILE A 63 -6.62 -2.56 -0.21
C ILE A 63 -7.26 -3.84 -0.78
N GLY A 64 -7.81 -3.76 -2.00
CA GLY A 64 -8.36 -4.91 -2.70
C GLY A 64 -7.32 -6.00 -3.02
N LEU A 65 -6.13 -5.60 -3.49
CA LEU A 65 -5.01 -6.52 -3.73
C LEU A 65 -4.52 -7.20 -2.46
N SER A 66 -4.51 -6.48 -1.33
CA SER A 66 -4.16 -7.05 -0.05
C SER A 66 -5.16 -8.13 0.38
N ALA A 67 -6.46 -7.81 0.33
CA ALA A 67 -7.52 -8.77 0.64
C ALA A 67 -7.42 -10.02 -0.25
N GLY A 68 -7.21 -9.85 -1.56
CA GLY A 68 -7.00 -10.97 -2.49
C GLY A 68 -5.78 -11.82 -2.16
N SER A 69 -4.68 -11.19 -1.74
CA SER A 69 -3.45 -11.89 -1.33
C SER A 69 -3.66 -12.69 -0.04
N LEU A 70 -4.41 -12.15 0.94
CA LEU A 70 -4.76 -12.88 2.16
C LEU A 70 -5.66 -14.08 1.88
N VAL A 71 -6.59 -13.99 0.93
CA VAL A 71 -7.43 -15.12 0.53
C VAL A 71 -6.57 -16.29 0.03
N ILE A 72 -5.53 -16.02 -0.78
CA ILE A 72 -4.61 -17.07 -1.27
C ILE A 72 -3.88 -17.75 -0.10
N SER A 73 -3.45 -16.98 0.89
CA SER A 73 -2.85 -17.55 2.11
C SER A 73 -3.86 -18.37 2.92
N GLY A 74 -5.08 -17.86 3.05
CA GLY A 74 -6.19 -18.53 3.76
C GLY A 74 -6.60 -19.85 3.13
N LEU A 75 -6.51 -20.01 1.80
CA LEU A 75 -6.78 -21.30 1.12
C LEU A 75 -5.87 -22.42 1.64
N TYR A 76 -4.61 -22.10 1.94
CA TYR A 76 -3.72 -23.06 2.59
C TYR A 76 -3.99 -23.16 4.11
N GLY A 77 -4.01 -22.04 4.82
CA GLY A 77 -4.05 -22.02 6.29
C GLY A 77 -5.38 -22.46 6.90
N VAL A 78 -6.51 -22.07 6.30
CA VAL A 78 -7.87 -22.33 6.81
C VAL A 78 -8.51 -23.52 6.10
N PHE A 79 -8.38 -23.60 4.78
CA PHE A 79 -9.03 -24.65 3.96
C PHE A 79 -8.15 -25.87 3.69
N GLY A 80 -6.89 -25.87 4.16
CA GLY A 80 -5.99 -27.03 4.09
C GLY A 80 -5.51 -27.42 2.69
N LYS A 81 -5.70 -26.54 1.68
CA LYS A 81 -5.30 -26.82 0.29
C LYS A 81 -3.78 -26.76 0.13
N GLN A 82 -3.14 -27.93 0.14
CA GLN A 82 -1.67 -28.08 0.09
C GLN A 82 -1.04 -27.54 -1.20
N GLU A 83 -1.81 -27.41 -2.29
CA GLU A 83 -1.37 -26.81 -3.55
C GLU A 83 -0.92 -25.34 -3.39
N TYR A 84 -1.50 -24.60 -2.44
CA TYR A 84 -1.19 -23.19 -2.20
C TYR A 84 -0.10 -22.96 -1.14
N LYS A 85 0.45 -24.05 -0.57
CA LYS A 85 1.52 -24.00 0.44
C LYS A 85 2.74 -23.13 0.06
N PRO A 86 3.29 -23.18 -1.17
CA PRO A 86 4.45 -22.34 -1.52
C PRO A 86 4.09 -20.86 -1.63
N PHE A 87 2.86 -20.53 -2.02
CA PHE A 87 2.40 -19.15 -2.17
C PHE A 87 1.98 -18.54 -0.84
N ALA A 88 1.53 -19.34 0.14
CA ALA A 88 0.99 -18.86 1.40
C ALA A 88 1.92 -17.86 2.13
N ARG A 89 3.23 -18.15 2.21
CA ARG A 89 4.19 -17.26 2.89
C ARG A 89 4.36 -15.92 2.16
N ILE A 90 4.52 -15.96 0.83
CA ILE A 90 4.72 -14.76 0.01
C ILE A 90 3.44 -13.94 -0.05
N ALA A 91 2.28 -14.60 -0.11
CA ALA A 91 0.98 -13.95 -0.19
C ALA A 91 0.68 -13.09 1.06
N VAL A 92 1.02 -13.57 2.26
CA VAL A 92 0.90 -12.75 3.49
C VAL A 92 1.86 -11.56 3.47
N TYR A 93 3.09 -11.77 3.02
CA TYR A 93 4.07 -10.69 2.92
C TYR A 93 3.62 -9.59 1.95
N VAL A 94 3.16 -9.99 0.76
CA VAL A 94 2.63 -9.09 -0.27
C VAL A 94 1.36 -8.39 0.21
N ALA A 95 0.48 -9.08 0.93
CA ALA A 95 -0.70 -8.47 1.54
C ALA A 95 -0.35 -7.32 2.49
N MET A 96 0.65 -7.51 3.35
CA MET A 96 1.13 -6.47 4.26
C MET A 96 1.72 -5.28 3.50
N LEU A 97 2.54 -5.54 2.46
CA LEU A 97 3.10 -4.47 1.64
C LEU A 97 2.02 -3.64 0.93
N PHE A 98 0.97 -4.29 0.42
CA PHE A 98 -0.16 -3.58 -0.18
C PHE A 98 -0.97 -2.77 0.82
N LEU A 99 -1.14 -3.23 2.08
CA LEU A 99 -1.77 -2.39 3.11
C LEU A 99 -0.95 -1.15 3.41
N ILE A 100 0.37 -1.29 3.54
CA ILE A 100 1.27 -0.14 3.74
C ILE A 100 1.16 0.84 2.56
N ALA A 101 1.15 0.33 1.32
CA ALA A 101 0.98 1.17 0.13
C ALA A 101 -0.38 1.87 0.09
N GLY A 102 -1.46 1.18 0.49
CA GLY A 102 -2.80 1.75 0.62
C GLY A 102 -2.85 2.88 1.66
N LEU A 103 -2.28 2.65 2.84
CA LEU A 103 -2.18 3.65 3.91
C LEU A 103 -1.37 4.87 3.48
N LEU A 104 -0.20 4.67 2.84
CA LEU A 104 0.60 5.76 2.31
C LEU A 104 -0.18 6.58 1.27
N SER A 105 -0.96 5.91 0.41
CA SER A 105 -1.80 6.60 -0.57
C SER A 105 -2.82 7.51 0.11
N ILE A 106 -3.51 7.02 1.13
CA ILE A 106 -4.48 7.82 1.92
C ILE A 106 -3.79 9.00 2.61
N LEU A 107 -2.59 8.80 3.18
CA LEU A 107 -1.85 9.87 3.85
C LEU A 107 -1.51 10.99 2.88
N THR A 108 -1.00 10.66 1.69
CA THR A 108 -0.59 11.64 0.67
C THR A 108 -1.74 12.31 -0.07
N ASP A 109 -2.95 11.78 0.01
CA ASP A 109 -4.16 12.43 -0.53
C ASP A 109 -4.57 13.65 0.31
N GLN A 110 -4.12 13.73 1.56
CA GLN A 110 -4.38 14.87 2.43
C GLN A 110 -3.60 16.10 1.94
N GLY A 111 -4.30 17.16 1.55
CA GLY A 111 -3.66 18.41 1.10
C GLY A 111 -2.89 19.16 2.19
N ARG A 112 -2.96 18.69 3.44
CA ARG A 112 -2.39 19.34 4.63
C ARG A 112 -1.72 18.32 5.55
N MET A 113 -0.51 17.92 5.14
CA MET A 113 0.31 16.94 5.87
C MET A 113 0.64 17.37 7.31
N ASP A 114 0.58 18.66 7.63
CA ASP A 114 0.80 19.22 8.96
C ASP A 114 -0.22 18.72 10.00
N ARG A 115 -1.41 18.30 9.56
CA ARG A 115 -2.56 18.02 10.44
C ARG A 115 -2.96 16.57 10.52
N VAL A 116 -2.47 15.74 9.61
CA VAL A 116 -2.90 14.34 9.41
C VAL A 116 -2.75 13.48 10.67
N PHE A 117 -1.75 13.77 11.50
CA PHE A 117 -1.49 13.00 12.73
C PHE A 117 -2.13 13.56 13.99
N VAL A 118 -2.71 14.77 13.95
CA VAL A 118 -3.27 15.43 15.14
C VAL A 118 -4.79 15.56 15.02
N GLU A 119 -5.28 16.14 13.93
CA GLU A 119 -6.70 16.47 13.80
C GLU A 119 -7.61 15.24 13.78
N PRO A 120 -7.31 14.14 13.05
CA PRO A 120 -8.18 12.97 13.01
C PRO A 120 -8.28 12.23 14.35
N PHE A 121 -7.25 12.30 15.20
CA PHE A 121 -7.21 11.58 16.48
C PHE A 121 -7.75 12.41 17.65
N VAL A 122 -7.65 13.74 17.56
CA VAL A 122 -8.18 14.66 18.59
C VAL A 122 -9.64 15.01 18.34
N TYR A 123 -10.03 15.24 17.08
CA TYR A 123 -11.39 15.64 16.68
C TYR A 123 -12.11 14.50 15.94
N PHE A 124 -12.32 13.41 16.66
CA PHE A 124 -12.91 12.21 16.08
C PHE A 124 -14.42 12.36 15.85
N ASN A 125 -14.87 12.21 14.61
CA ASN A 125 -16.29 12.25 14.24
C ASN A 125 -16.81 10.84 13.90
N LEU A 126 -17.63 10.26 14.80
CA LEU A 126 -18.21 8.92 14.64
C LEU A 126 -19.25 8.80 13.51
N GLN A 127 -19.73 9.89 12.94
CA GLN A 127 -20.64 9.86 11.79
C GLN A 127 -19.89 9.90 10.45
N SER A 128 -18.61 10.25 10.46
CA SER A 128 -17.79 10.36 9.26
C SER A 128 -17.11 9.03 8.95
N MET A 129 -17.38 8.49 7.76
CA MET A 129 -16.70 7.27 7.29
C MET A 129 -15.18 7.48 7.21
N PHE A 130 -14.72 8.69 6.87
CA PHE A 130 -13.29 9.02 6.80
C PHE A 130 -12.58 9.01 8.16
N SER A 131 -13.31 9.30 9.25
CA SER A 131 -12.74 9.22 10.60
C SER A 131 -12.70 7.78 11.11
N ILE A 132 -13.69 6.95 10.73
CA ILE A 132 -13.75 5.53 11.14
C ILE A 132 -12.75 4.67 10.37
N ASN A 133 -12.58 4.93 9.08
CA ASN A 133 -11.84 4.06 8.17
C ASN A 133 -10.39 3.73 8.61
N PRO A 134 -9.59 4.69 9.14
CA PRO A 134 -8.27 4.39 9.69
C PRO A 134 -8.25 3.27 10.74
N ILE A 135 -9.30 3.13 11.54
CA ILE A 135 -9.41 2.08 12.57
C ILE A 135 -9.59 0.69 11.94
N LEU A 136 -10.35 0.62 10.85
CA LEU A 136 -10.61 -0.64 10.14
C LEU A 136 -9.35 -1.21 9.45
N TYR A 137 -8.34 -0.36 9.22
CA TYR A 137 -7.07 -0.77 8.64
C TYR A 137 -6.03 -1.28 9.67
N ILE A 138 -6.31 -1.19 10.97
CA ILE A 138 -5.38 -1.56 12.06
C ILE A 138 -5.57 -3.05 12.50
N GLY A 139 -6.38 -3.83 11.77
CA GLY A 139 -6.70 -5.24 12.08
C GLY A 139 -5.76 -6.28 11.48
#